data_AF-A0A836VZX1-F1
#
_entry.id   AF-A0A836VZX1-F1
#
_cell.length_a   1.000
_cell.length_b   1.000
_cell.length_c   1.000
_cell.angle_alpha   90.00
_cell.angle_beta   90.00
_cell.angle_gamma   90.00
#
_symmetry.space_group_name_H-M   'P 1'
#
loop_
_entity.id
_entity.type
_entity.pdbx_description
1 polymer ?
#
loop_
_entity_poly.entity_id
_entity_poly.type
_entity_poly.pdbx_seq_one_letter_code
_entity_poly.pdbx_strand_id
1 'polypeptide(L)'
;MHWEQQVQYASLTDVGFRRRNNEDQYAVHLSPDRETWVRCGHLFVVADGMGGHAVGELASKIAIDTIPHTFFKHRASDAAEGLKAAIEAANAAIHGRGSQNLDFNRMGTTCAALVLTPNGAITGHVGDSRVYRIRSGRIDLLTQDHSLQWELERRGRLQP
;
A
#
# COMPACT_ATOMS: atom_id res chain seq x y z
N MET A 1 30.10 10.64 -8.52
CA MET A 1 29.39 11.20 -7.35
C MET A 1 28.53 10.08 -6.79
N HIS A 2 28.83 9.61 -5.58
CA HIS A 2 28.02 8.59 -4.93
C HIS A 2 26.72 9.26 -4.46
N TRP A 3 25.59 8.76 -4.93
CA TRP A 3 24.28 9.16 -4.43
C TRP A 3 24.15 8.67 -2.99
N GLU A 4 24.14 9.59 -2.02
CA GLU A 4 23.85 9.27 -0.62
C GLU A 4 22.35 9.38 -0.38
N GLN A 5 21.70 8.22 -0.30
CA GLN A 5 20.31 8.15 0.07
C GLN A 5 20.14 8.38 1.58
N GLN A 6 19.37 9.41 1.96
CA GLN A 6 19.19 9.81 3.37
C GLN A 6 17.96 9.21 4.07
N VAL A 7 17.26 8.27 3.42
CA VAL A 7 16.05 7.66 4.00
C VAL A 7 16.43 6.44 4.83
N GLN A 8 16.18 6.54 6.14
CA GLN A 8 16.21 5.40 7.05
C GLN A 8 14.80 4.85 7.20
N TYR A 9 14.68 3.52 7.18
CA TYR A 9 13.41 2.84 7.39
C TYR A 9 13.60 1.61 8.27
N ALA A 10 12.53 1.23 8.93
CA ALA A 10 12.39 -0.05 9.61
C ALA A 10 11.02 -0.62 9.28
N SER A 11 10.91 -1.94 9.26
CA SER A 11 9.67 -2.66 9.02
C SER A 11 9.51 -3.75 10.06
N LEU A 12 8.28 -3.94 10.51
CA LEU A 12 7.92 -4.95 11.49
C LEU A 12 6.54 -5.50 11.12
N THR A 13 6.37 -6.80 11.27
CA THR A 13 5.09 -7.48 11.12
C THR A 13 5.03 -8.61 12.14
N ASP A 14 3.85 -8.90 12.67
CA ASP A 14 3.63 -9.90 13.70
C ASP A 14 2.25 -10.54 13.50
N VAL A 15 2.14 -11.85 13.72
CA VAL A 15 0.86 -12.58 13.57
C VAL A 15 -0.16 -12.19 14.67
N GLY A 16 0.34 -11.67 15.79
CA GLY A 16 -0.43 -11.39 17.00
C GLY A 16 -0.84 -12.67 17.74
N PHE A 17 -1.67 -12.50 18.77
CA PHE A 17 -2.05 -13.60 19.66
C PHE A 17 -3.32 -14.35 19.24
N ARG A 18 -4.05 -13.89 18.21
CA ARG A 18 -5.38 -14.41 17.86
C ARG A 18 -5.44 -15.11 16.52
N ARG A 19 -4.65 -14.68 15.54
CA ARG A 19 -4.63 -15.28 14.21
C ARG A 19 -3.64 -16.44 14.18
N ARG A 20 -3.87 -17.40 13.28
CA ARG A 20 -2.93 -18.50 13.04
C ARG A 20 -1.86 -18.15 12.02
N ASN A 21 -2.23 -17.33 11.04
CA ASN A 21 -1.38 -16.91 9.93
C ASN A 21 -1.35 -15.39 9.88
N ASN A 22 -0.23 -14.86 9.40
CA ASN A 22 -0.07 -13.44 9.15
C ASN A 22 -0.47 -13.16 7.69
N GLU A 23 -1.57 -12.43 7.51
CA GLU A 23 -2.07 -12.03 6.20
C GLU A 23 -1.54 -10.63 5.80
N ASP A 24 -0.75 -9.99 6.68
CA ASP A 24 -0.11 -8.68 6.42
C ASP A 24 1.18 -8.86 5.64
N GLN A 25 1.37 -7.99 4.65
CA GLN A 25 2.56 -7.93 3.83
C GLN A 25 3.00 -6.48 3.64
N TYR A 26 4.29 -6.28 3.41
CA TYR A 26 4.84 -4.96 3.10
C TYR A 26 5.93 -5.04 2.03
N ALA A 27 6.15 -3.93 1.34
CA ALA A 27 7.25 -3.75 0.39
C ALA A 27 7.95 -2.41 0.65
N VAL A 28 9.28 -2.41 0.57
CA VAL A 28 10.08 -1.19 0.57
C VAL A 28 11.02 -1.24 -0.63
N HIS A 29 10.89 -0.25 -1.50
CA HIS A 29 11.72 -0.12 -2.68
C HIS A 29 12.37 1.26 -2.71
N LEU A 30 13.67 1.24 -2.44
CA LEU A 30 14.49 2.43 -2.46
C LEU A 30 15.09 2.61 -3.86
N SER A 31 14.86 3.77 -4.48
CA SER A 31 15.56 4.16 -5.70
C SER A 31 17.09 4.03 -5.55
N PRO A 32 17.75 3.26 -6.43
CA PRO A 32 19.19 2.93 -6.31
C PRO A 32 20.11 4.10 -6.68
N ASP A 33 19.60 5.08 -7.44
CA ASP A 33 20.34 6.21 -7.95
C ASP A 33 19.47 7.48 -7.99
N ARG A 34 20.12 8.63 -8.19
CA ARG A 34 19.46 9.94 -8.22
C ARG A 34 18.46 10.09 -9.37
N GLU A 35 18.76 9.53 -10.53
CA GLU A 35 17.90 9.66 -11.71
C GLU A 35 16.58 8.92 -11.48
N THR A 36 16.65 7.69 -10.98
CA THR A 36 15.50 6.89 -10.59
C THR A 36 14.75 7.52 -9.43
N TRP A 37 15.45 8.12 -8.44
CA TRP A 37 14.79 8.83 -7.34
C TRP A 37 14.03 10.07 -7.80
N VAL A 38 14.62 10.89 -8.68
CA VAL A 38 13.95 12.07 -9.23
C VAL A 38 12.72 11.69 -10.05
N ARG A 39 12.77 10.57 -10.77
CA ARG A 39 11.69 10.09 -11.63
C ARG A 39 10.57 9.39 -10.87
N CYS A 40 10.91 8.48 -9.95
CA CYS A 40 9.97 7.54 -9.33
C CYS A 40 9.92 7.64 -7.79
N GLY A 41 10.92 8.23 -7.14
CA GLY A 41 10.99 8.32 -5.68
C GLY A 41 11.28 6.98 -4.97
N HIS A 42 11.12 6.97 -3.64
CA HIS A 42 11.17 5.75 -2.82
C HIS A 42 9.74 5.29 -2.54
N LEU A 43 9.46 4.00 -2.78
CA LEU A 43 8.13 3.43 -2.62
C LEU A 43 8.07 2.57 -1.35
N PHE A 44 7.01 2.77 -0.57
CA PHE A 44 6.65 1.98 0.60
C PHE A 44 5.21 1.52 0.43
N VAL A 45 4.93 0.26 0.73
CA VAL A 45 3.59 -0.32 0.61
C VAL A 45 3.33 -1.23 1.81
N VAL A 46 2.14 -1.13 2.38
CA VAL A 46 1.58 -2.09 3.34
C VAL A 46 0.26 -2.60 2.78
N ALA A 47 0.02 -3.90 2.93
CA ALA A 47 -1.19 -4.58 2.48
C ALA A 47 -1.65 -5.57 3.56
N ASP A 48 -2.88 -5.41 4.05
CA ASP A 48 -3.56 -6.34 4.98
C ASP A 48 -4.48 -7.24 4.15
N GLY A 49 -4.19 -8.55 4.15
CA GLY A 49 -4.95 -9.55 3.42
C GLY A 49 -6.29 -9.89 4.07
N MET A 50 -7.32 -10.02 3.24
CA MET A 50 -8.66 -10.44 3.66
C MET A 50 -9.20 -11.57 2.78
N GLY A 51 -9.99 -12.46 3.37
CA GLY A 51 -10.57 -13.62 2.67
C GLY A 51 -10.53 -14.91 3.49
N GLY A 52 -9.76 -14.92 4.59
CA GLY A 52 -9.65 -16.05 5.51
C GLY A 52 -8.58 -17.06 5.08
N HIS A 53 -7.72 -17.44 6.03
CA HIS A 53 -6.63 -18.41 5.81
C HIS A 53 -5.68 -17.97 4.69
N ALA A 54 -5.22 -18.92 3.86
CA ALA A 54 -4.23 -18.69 2.81
C ALA A 54 -4.69 -17.73 1.70
N VAL A 55 -5.98 -17.41 1.64
CA VAL A 55 -6.56 -16.55 0.60
C VAL A 55 -6.15 -15.09 0.80
N GLY A 56 -6.21 -14.58 2.03
CA GLY A 56 -5.79 -13.22 2.33
C GLY A 56 -4.28 -13.03 2.20
N GLU A 57 -3.50 -14.00 2.68
CA GLU A 57 -2.04 -14.03 2.52
C GLU A 57 -1.63 -13.99 1.04
N LEU A 58 -2.31 -14.74 0.17
CA LEU A 58 -2.06 -14.69 -1.27
C LEU A 58 -2.42 -13.33 -1.87
N ALA A 59 -3.53 -12.71 -1.44
CA ALA A 59 -3.97 -11.41 -1.93
C ALA A 59 -2.95 -10.30 -1.62
N SER A 60 -2.56 -10.19 -0.35
CA SER A 60 -1.58 -9.18 0.09
C SER A 60 -0.21 -9.44 -0.54
N LYS A 61 0.17 -10.72 -0.73
CA LYS A 61 1.38 -11.08 -1.47
C LYS A 61 1.35 -10.60 -2.93
N ILE A 62 0.25 -10.84 -3.65
CA ILE A 62 0.08 -10.36 -5.02
C ILE A 62 0.18 -8.83 -5.07
N ALA A 63 -0.40 -8.11 -4.10
CA ALA A 63 -0.30 -6.66 -4.04
C ALA A 63 1.15 -6.17 -3.89
N ILE A 64 1.91 -6.70 -2.92
CA ILE A 64 3.28 -6.25 -2.67
C ILE A 64 4.27 -6.66 -3.76
N ASP A 65 3.97 -7.69 -4.56
CA ASP A 65 4.78 -8.06 -5.72
C ASP A 65 4.41 -7.22 -6.96
N THR A 66 3.11 -6.96 -7.18
CA THR A 66 2.62 -6.31 -8.40
C THR A 66 2.79 -4.80 -8.39
N ILE A 67 2.56 -4.15 -7.24
CA ILE A 67 2.60 -2.68 -7.14
C ILE A 67 4.02 -2.17 -7.46
N PRO A 68 5.10 -2.63 -6.80
CA PRO A 68 6.44 -2.15 -7.13
C PRO A 68 6.83 -2.48 -8.57
N HIS A 69 6.53 -3.70 -9.04
CA HIS A 69 6.86 -4.10 -10.40
C HIS A 69 6.23 -3.17 -11.44
N THR A 70 4.93 -2.89 -11.30
CA THR A 70 4.20 -2.04 -12.24
C THR A 70 4.64 -0.59 -12.11
N PHE A 71 4.79 -0.09 -10.88
CA PHE A 71 5.20 1.28 -10.60
C PHE A 71 6.55 1.64 -11.24
N PHE A 72 7.58 0.80 -11.08
CA PHE A 72 8.90 1.08 -11.63
C PHE A 72 9.03 0.73 -13.12
N LYS A 73 8.21 -0.18 -13.64
CA LYS A 73 8.12 -0.45 -15.08
C LYS A 73 7.42 0.68 -15.82
N HIS A 74 6.47 1.34 -15.17
CA HIS A 74 5.76 2.47 -15.75
C HIS A 74 6.72 3.65 -15.91
N ARG A 75 6.99 4.02 -17.16
CA ARG A 75 7.76 5.25 -17.48
C ARG A 75 6.85 6.48 -17.46
N ALA A 76 5.94 6.56 -16.48
CA ALA A 76 5.10 7.75 -16.33
C ALA A 76 5.99 8.95 -16.00
N SER A 77 5.64 10.12 -16.54
CA SER A 77 6.25 11.38 -16.13
C SER A 77 5.81 11.81 -14.74
N ASP A 78 4.68 11.28 -14.27
CA ASP A 78 4.10 11.55 -12.96
C ASP A 78 4.05 10.29 -12.09
N ALA A 79 4.67 10.37 -10.91
CA ALA A 79 4.65 9.31 -9.91
C ALA A 79 3.23 9.03 -9.38
N ALA A 80 2.33 10.01 -9.35
CA ALA A 80 0.95 9.79 -8.91
C ALA A 80 0.18 8.90 -9.90
N GLU A 81 0.31 9.18 -11.21
CA GLU A 81 -0.28 8.35 -12.25
C GLU A 81 0.32 6.94 -12.26
N GLY A 82 1.64 6.83 -12.12
CA GLY A 82 2.33 5.55 -12.01
C GLY A 82 1.84 4.73 -10.81
N LEU A 83 1.64 5.37 -9.66
CA LEU A 83 1.14 4.71 -8.45
C LEU A 83 -0.31 4.25 -8.62
N LYS A 84 -1.17 5.09 -9.22
CA LYS A 84 -2.56 4.73 -9.54
C LYS A 84 -2.61 3.50 -10.46
N ALA A 85 -1.87 3.52 -11.56
CA ALA A 85 -1.82 2.40 -12.51
C ALA A 85 -1.30 1.12 -11.84
N ALA A 86 -0.34 1.23 -10.93
CA ALA A 86 0.18 0.08 -10.17
C ALA A 86 -0.86 -0.53 -9.22
N ILE A 87 -1.64 0.30 -8.52
CA ILE A 87 -2.74 -0.15 -7.66
C ILE A 87 -3.86 -0.79 -8.49
N GLU A 88 -4.22 -0.20 -9.62
CA GLU A 88 -5.23 -0.77 -10.54
C GLU A 88 -4.78 -2.12 -11.11
N ALA A 89 -3.50 -2.26 -11.48
CA ALA A 89 -2.93 -3.52 -11.95
C ALA A 89 -2.94 -4.60 -10.87
N ALA A 90 -2.58 -4.25 -9.64
CA ALA A 90 -2.64 -5.17 -8.50
C ALA A 90 -4.08 -5.62 -8.22
N ASN A 91 -5.04 -4.70 -8.23
CA ASN A 91 -6.45 -5.01 -8.10
C ASN A 91 -6.94 -5.95 -9.20
N ALA A 92 -6.57 -5.70 -10.46
CA ALA A 92 -6.93 -6.57 -11.57
C ALA A 92 -6.34 -7.99 -11.43
N ALA A 93 -5.09 -8.11 -10.97
CA ALA A 93 -4.43 -9.39 -10.72
C ALA A 93 -5.12 -10.18 -9.60
N ILE A 94 -5.44 -9.51 -8.49
CA ILE A 94 -6.15 -10.10 -7.34
C ILE A 94 -7.56 -10.52 -7.77
N HIS A 95 -8.31 -9.64 -8.44
CA HIS A 95 -9.65 -9.96 -8.91
C HIS A 95 -9.66 -11.13 -9.91
N GLY A 96 -8.72 -11.12 -10.88
CA GLY A 96 -8.55 -12.20 -11.83
C GLY A 96 -8.28 -13.54 -11.14
N ARG A 97 -7.39 -13.56 -10.14
CA ARG A 97 -7.10 -14.76 -9.35
C ARG A 97 -8.27 -15.20 -8.47
N GLY A 98 -9.02 -14.25 -7.89
CA GLY A 98 -10.20 -14.49 -7.08
C GLY A 98 -11.35 -15.12 -7.87
N SER A 99 -11.50 -14.73 -9.14
CA SER A 99 -12.55 -15.23 -10.03
C SER A 99 -12.32 -16.66 -10.55
N GLN A 100 -11.13 -17.22 -10.36
CA GLN A 100 -10.77 -18.56 -10.87
C GLN A 100 -11.33 -19.71 -10.03
N ASN A 101 -11.61 -19.50 -8.74
CA ASN A 101 -12.19 -20.53 -7.86
C ASN A 101 -13.22 -19.91 -6.92
N LEU A 102 -14.32 -20.64 -6.67
CA LEU A 102 -15.35 -20.25 -5.70
C LEU A 102 -14.79 -20.01 -4.30
N ASP A 103 -13.76 -20.76 -3.89
CA ASP A 103 -13.09 -20.61 -2.60
C ASP A 103 -12.27 -19.30 -2.48
N PHE A 104 -11.97 -18.64 -3.60
CA PHE A 104 -11.24 -17.37 -3.65
C PHE A 104 -12.14 -16.16 -3.92
N ASN A 105 -13.47 -16.33 -3.96
CA ASN A 105 -14.41 -15.22 -4.23
C ASN A 105 -14.38 -14.08 -3.20
N ARG A 106 -13.79 -14.31 -2.02
CA ARG A 106 -13.60 -13.29 -0.98
C ARG A 106 -12.15 -12.80 -0.87
N MET A 107 -11.30 -13.17 -1.82
CA MET A 107 -9.91 -12.73 -1.86
C MET A 107 -9.84 -11.23 -2.07
N GLY A 108 -9.18 -10.54 -1.15
CA GLY A 108 -8.94 -9.12 -1.23
C GLY A 108 -7.80 -8.72 -0.32
N THR A 109 -7.33 -7.50 -0.48
CA THR A 109 -6.35 -6.93 0.44
C THR A 109 -6.51 -5.42 0.46
N THR A 110 -6.18 -4.80 1.58
CA THR A 110 -5.99 -3.35 1.64
C THR A 110 -4.68 -2.97 0.97
N CYS A 111 -4.51 -1.70 0.68
CA CYS A 111 -3.25 -1.13 0.23
C CYS A 111 -3.10 0.24 0.83
N ALA A 112 -1.98 0.51 1.49
CA ALA A 112 -1.53 1.85 1.84
C ALA A 112 -0.12 2.05 1.31
N ALA A 113 0.03 2.93 0.33
CA ALA A 113 1.30 3.21 -0.33
C ALA A 113 1.74 4.66 -0.07
N LEU A 114 3.05 4.83 0.06
CA LEU A 114 3.73 6.12 0.19
C LEU A 114 4.88 6.16 -0.80
N VAL A 115 4.94 7.22 -1.60
CA VAL A 115 6.06 7.52 -2.50
C VAL A 115 6.73 8.82 -2.04
N LEU A 116 8.02 8.75 -1.72
CA LEU A 116 8.84 9.89 -1.36
C LEU A 116 9.65 10.37 -2.56
N THR A 117 9.28 11.53 -3.09
CA THR A 117 9.91 12.19 -4.25
C THR A 117 10.70 13.42 -3.79
N PRO A 118 11.53 14.03 -4.66
CA PRO A 118 12.18 15.30 -4.34
C PRO A 118 11.21 16.45 -4.00
N ASN A 119 9.99 16.40 -4.55
CA ASN A 119 9.00 17.47 -4.42
C ASN A 119 8.03 17.25 -3.24
N GLY A 120 8.09 16.10 -2.58
CA GLY A 120 7.22 15.77 -1.47
C GLY A 120 6.80 14.30 -1.43
N ALA A 121 5.71 14.04 -0.73
CA ALA A 121 5.14 12.71 -0.53
C ALA A 121 3.84 12.55 -1.31
N ILE A 122 3.66 11.40 -1.93
CA ILE A 122 2.41 10.99 -2.61
C ILE A 122 1.89 9.76 -1.89
N THR A 123 0.59 9.73 -1.58
CA THR A 123 -0.07 8.57 -0.98
C THR A 123 -1.09 7.98 -1.93
N GLY A 124 -1.23 6.67 -1.92
CA GLY A 124 -2.30 5.95 -2.61
C GLY A 124 -2.82 4.86 -1.70
N HIS A 125 -4.15 4.78 -1.49
CA HIS A 125 -4.69 3.79 -0.58
C HIS A 125 -6.05 3.23 -1.04
N VAL A 126 -6.31 1.99 -0.64
CA VAL A 126 -7.57 1.26 -0.77
C VAL A 126 -7.79 0.46 0.50
N GLY A 127 -8.93 0.67 1.17
CA GLY A 127 -9.24 0.01 2.44
C GLY A 127 -8.94 0.92 3.63
N ASP A 128 -8.64 0.31 4.77
CA ASP A 128 -8.47 0.95 6.07
C ASP A 128 -7.05 0.83 6.63
N SER A 129 -6.09 0.33 5.83
CA SER A 129 -4.67 0.56 6.09
C SER A 129 -4.34 2.05 5.99
N ARG A 130 -3.44 2.53 6.86
CA ARG A 130 -3.25 3.97 7.09
C ARG A 130 -1.82 4.45 6.84
N VAL A 131 -1.70 5.70 6.39
CA VAL A 131 -0.42 6.43 6.33
C VAL A 131 -0.50 7.64 7.25
N TYR A 132 0.49 7.78 8.13
CA TYR A 132 0.59 8.90 9.07
C TYR A 132 1.83 9.75 8.80
N ARG A 133 1.72 11.05 9.04
CA ARG A 133 2.85 11.98 9.11
C ARG A 133 3.03 12.47 10.53
N ILE A 134 4.22 12.28 11.08
CA ILE A 134 4.61 12.86 12.37
C ILE A 134 5.57 14.03 12.10
N ARG A 135 5.14 15.25 12.43
CA ARG A 135 5.95 16.47 12.22
C ARG A 135 5.62 17.52 13.26
N SER A 136 6.66 18.12 13.84
CA SER A 136 6.52 19.22 14.82
C SER A 136 5.57 18.88 15.98
N GLY A 137 5.68 17.66 16.53
CA GLY A 137 4.84 17.19 17.64
C GLY A 137 3.39 16.86 17.28
N ARG A 138 3.03 16.82 15.99
CA ARG A 138 1.68 16.47 15.51
C ARG A 138 1.69 15.17 14.72
N ILE A 139 0.60 14.42 14.84
CA ILE A 139 0.33 13.20 14.08
C ILE A 139 -0.84 13.49 13.14
N ASP A 140 -0.58 13.56 11.84
CA ASP A 140 -1.59 13.78 10.82
C ASP A 140 -1.86 12.45 10.09
N LEU A 141 -3.13 12.03 10.03
CA LEU A 141 -3.56 10.91 9.19
C LEU A 141 -3.67 11.42 7.74
N LEU A 142 -2.94 10.78 6.82
CA LEU A 142 -2.89 11.17 5.39
C LEU A 142 -3.84 10.36 4.50
N THR A 143 -4.50 9.35 5.04
CA THR A 143 -5.46 8.48 4.34
C THR A 143 -6.85 8.64 4.92
N GLN A 144 -7.87 8.21 4.19
CA GLN A 144 -9.24 8.11 4.69
C GLN A 144 -9.70 6.65 4.62
N ASP A 145 -9.99 6.03 5.77
CA ASP A 145 -10.38 4.63 5.78
C ASP A 145 -11.65 4.41 4.94
N HIS A 146 -11.61 3.42 4.04
CA HIS A 146 -12.75 2.97 3.28
C HIS A 146 -13.58 1.96 4.07
N SER A 147 -14.07 2.34 5.25
CA SER A 147 -14.91 1.50 6.11
C SER A 147 -16.32 2.07 6.28
N LEU A 148 -17.29 1.19 6.53
CA LEU A 148 -18.69 1.59 6.74
C LEU A 148 -18.84 2.53 7.94
N GLN A 149 -18.09 2.26 9.02
CA GLN A 149 -18.09 3.11 10.21
C GLN A 149 -17.64 4.53 9.86
N TRP A 150 -16.52 4.67 9.14
CA TRP A 150 -16.03 5.97 8.71
C TRP A 150 -17.00 6.71 7.80
N GLU A 151 -17.69 6.00 6.91
CA GLU A 151 -18.70 6.62 6.07
C GLU A 151 -19.92 7.12 6.88
N LEU A 152 -20.30 6.40 7.95
CA LEU A 152 -21.36 6.81 8.85
C LEU A 152 -20.95 8.00 9.74
N GLU A 153 -19.72 8.01 10.25
CA GLU A 153 -19.15 9.15 10.99
C GLU A 153 -19.05 10.40 10.11
N ARG A 154 -18.54 10.26 8.87
CA ARG A 154 -18.47 11.36 7.88
C ARG A 154 -19.85 11.95 7.57
N ARG A 155 -20.90 11.11 7.57
CA ARG A 155 -22.29 11.53 7.34
C ARG A 155 -22.98 12.04 8.60
N GLY A 156 -22.27 12.16 9.73
CA GLY A 156 -22.80 12.63 11.02
C GLY A 156 -23.80 11.66 11.67
N ARG A 157 -23.79 10.39 11.26
CA ARG A 157 -24.71 9.34 11.76
C ARG A 157 -24.11 8.54 12.92
N LEU A 158 -22.83 8.71 13.18
CA LEU A 158 -22.08 8.13 14.31
C LEU A 158 -21.12 9.22 14.85
N GLN A 159 -20.90 9.24 16.16
CA GLN A 159 -19.86 10.04 16.80
C GLN A 159 -18.65 9.14 17.15
N PRO A 160 -17.42 9.70 17.18
CA PRO A 160 -16.19 8.94 17.44
C PRO A 160 -16.15 8.28 18.81
#